data_AF-A0A5K1FQL9-F1
#
_entry.id   AF-A0A5K1FQL9-F1
#
_cell.length_a   1.000
_cell.length_b   1.000
_cell.length_c   1.000
_cell.angle_alpha   90.00
_cell.angle_beta   90.00
_cell.angle_gamma   90.00
#
_symmetry.space_group_name_H-M   'P 1'
#
loop_
_entity.id
_entity.type
_entity.pdbx_description
1 polymer ?
#
loop_
_entity_poly.entity_id
_entity_poly.type
_entity_poly.pdbx_seq_one_letter_code
_entity_poly.pdbx_strand_id
1 'polypeptide(L)' 'MVAGTNHRLLIKALKAGYVKHYRALVYEKPWQNVKNLPSFEPVFP' A
#
# COMPACT_ATOMS: atom_id res chain seq x y z
N MET A 1 -0.58 14.50 16.89
CA MET A 1 0.47 14.05 15.95
C MET A 1 0.18 12.61 15.58
N VAL A 2 0.00 12.27 14.30
CA VAL A 2 -0.04 10.86 13.90
C VAL A 2 1.35 10.28 14.17
N ALA A 3 1.43 9.26 15.02
CA ALA A 3 2.68 8.64 15.41
C ALA A 3 3.19 7.72 14.29
N GLY A 4 3.43 8.24 13.09
CA GLY A 4 3.95 7.48 11.95
C GLY A 4 3.67 8.15 10.59
N THR A 5 4.23 7.57 9.54
CA THR A 5 4.08 8.05 8.15
C THR A 5 3.08 7.17 7.40
N ASN A 6 2.09 7.78 6.76
CA ASN A 6 1.16 7.10 5.85
C ASN A 6 1.62 7.31 4.41
N HIS A 7 2.06 6.24 3.76
CA HIS A 7 2.39 6.23 2.34
C HIS A 7 1.20 5.72 1.54
N ARG A 8 0.72 6.54 0.60
CA ARG A 8 -0.29 6.13 -0.38
C ARG A 8 0.41 5.85 -1.70
N LEU A 9 0.36 4.60 -2.12
CA LEU A 9 1.05 4.10 -3.31
C LEU A 9 0.01 3.67 -4.35
N LEU A 10 0.30 3.99 -5.60
CA LEU A 10 -0.39 3.43 -6.76
C LEU A 10 0.61 2.52 -7.49
N ILE A 11 0.31 1.23 -7.54
CA ILE A 11 1.23 0.24 -8.11
C ILE A 11 0.56 -0.50 -9.27
N LYS A 12 1.37 -0.94 -10.23
CA LYS A 12 0.95 -1.88 -11.27
C LYS A 12 1.47 -3.26 -10.89
N ALA A 13 0.60 -4.24 -10.80
CA ALA A 13 0.98 -5.62 -10.50
C ALA A 13 0.41 -6.56 -11.57
N LEU A 14 1.21 -7.56 -11.93
CA LEU A 14 0.83 -8.56 -12.91
C LEU A 14 0.11 -9.69 -12.18
N LYS A 15 -1.18 -9.88 -12.45
CA LYS A 15 -2.02 -10.91 -11.82
C LYS A 15 -2.68 -11.74 -12.92
N ALA A 16 -2.39 -13.05 -12.94
CA ALA A 16 -2.94 -14.00 -13.91
C ALA A 16 -2.75 -13.56 -15.38
N GLY A 17 -1.59 -12.99 -15.72
CA GLY A 17 -1.27 -12.53 -17.07
C GLY A 17 -1.76 -11.12 -17.43
N TYR A 18 -2.56 -10.47 -16.57
CA TYR A 18 -3.07 -9.12 -16.78
C TYR A 18 -2.40 -8.12 -15.85
N VAL A 19 -2.05 -6.94 -16.38
CA VAL A 19 -1.56 -5.82 -15.56
C VAL A 19 -2.75 -5.14 -14.91
N LYS A 20 -2.86 -5.25 -13.58
CA LYS A 20 -3.87 -4.57 -12.77
C LYS A 20 -3.24 -3.45 -11.96
N HIS A 21 -3.98 -2.37 -11.78
CA HIS A 21 -3.57 -1.24 -10.94
C HIS A 21 -4.13 -1.43 -9.54
N TYR A 22 -3.30 -1.24 -8.53
CA TYR A 22 -3.66 -1.36 -7.13
C TYR A 22 -3.31 -0.09 -6.39
N ARG A 23 -4.16 0.26 -5.44
CA ARG A 23 -3.92 1.28 -4.43
C ARG A 23 -3.51 0.57 -3.17
N ALA A 24 -2.33 0.91 -2.68
CA ALA A 24 -1.80 0.41 -1.43
C ALA A 24 -1.68 1.58 -0.44
N LEU A 25 -2.07 1.35 0.79
CA LEU A 25 -1.88 2.28 1.89
C LEU A 25 -0.96 1.59 2.89
N VAL A 26 0.23 2.15 3.08
CA VAL A 26 1.30 1.62 3.93
C VAL A 26 1.47 2.57 5.10
N TYR A 27 1.41 2.04 6.31
CA TYR A 27 1.69 2.79 7.53
C TYR A 27 3.02 2.34 8.11
N GLU A 28 3.91 3.30 8.35
CA GLU A 28 5.26 3.03 8.83
C GLU A 28 5.56 3.81 10.10
N LYS A 29 6.21 3.12 11.05
CA LYS A 29 6.77 3.67 12.29
C LYS A 29 8.22 3.22 12.41
N PRO A 30 9.19 4.00 11.90
CA PRO A 30 10.58 3.58 11.85
C PRO A 30 11.17 3.34 13.25
N TRP A 31 10.79 4.15 14.25
CA TRP A 31 11.25 3.99 15.64
C TRP A 31 10.69 2.77 16.37
N GLN A 32 9.67 2.10 15.83
CA GLN A 32 9.15 0.82 16.35
C GLN A 32 9.46 -0.35 15.41
N ASN A 33 10.16 -0.09 14.29
CA ASN A 33 10.34 -1.06 13.21
C ASN A 33 9.01 -1.70 12.74
N VAL A 34 7.91 -0.92 12.79
CA VAL A 34 6.58 -1.40 12.39
C VAL A 34 6.28 -0.89 10.99
N LYS A 35 5.98 -1.82 10.08
CA LYS A 35 5.46 -1.53 8.75
C LYS A 35 4.21 -2.36 8.52
N ASN A 36 3.08 -1.69 8.36
CA ASN A 36 1.79 -2.33 8.17
C ASN A 36 1.19 -1.91 6.82
N LEU A 37 0.42 -2.81 6.20
CA LEU A 37 -0.31 -2.55 4.95
C LEU A 37 -1.82 -2.54 5.26
N PRO A 38 -2.36 -1.45 5.83
CA PRO A 38 -3.77 -1.39 6.23
C PRO A 38 -4.78 -1.53 5.08
N SER A 39 -4.44 -1.15 3.85
CA SER A 39 -5.34 -1.31 2.70
C SER A 39 -4.57 -1.69 1.44
N PHE A 40 -5.11 -2.65 0.70
CA PHE A 40 -4.63 -3.07 -0.60
C PHE A 40 -5.82 -3.39 -1.50
N GLU A 41 -6.15 -2.47 -2.40
CA GLU A 41 -7.38 -2.54 -3.19
C GLU A 41 -7.08 -2.34 -4.69
N PRO A 42 -7.74 -3.09 -5.58
CA PRO A 42 -7.67 -2.81 -7.01
C PRO A 42 -8.32 -1.45 -7.32
N VAL A 43 -7.69 -0.68 -8.21
CA VAL A 43 -8.19 0.64 -8.63
C VAL A 43 -9.21 0.53 -9.75
N PHE A 44 -9.14 -0.55 -10.53
CA PHE A 44 -10.05 -0.85 -11.64
C PHE A 44 -10.54 -2.30 -11.54
N PRO A 45 -11.79 -2.59 -11.97
CA PRO A 45 -12.33 -3.96 -12.09
C PRO A 45 -11.45 -4.88 -12.96
#